data_AF-A0A3N5HE67-F1
#
_entry.id   AF-A0A3N5HE67-F1
#
_cell.length_a   1.000
_cell.length_b   1.000
_cell.length_c   1.000
_cell.angle_alpha   90.00
_cell.angle_beta   90.00
_cell.angle_gamma   90.00
#
_symmetry.space_group_name_H-M   'P 1'
#
loop_
_entity.id
_entity.type
_entity.pdbx_description
1 polymer ?
#
loop_
_entity_poly.entity_id
_entity_poly.type
_entity_poly.pdbx_seq_one_letter_code
_entity_poly.pdbx_strand_id
1 'polypeptide(L)'
;MAELTPMADVDEVIADGEVRLRPASGVSERVRVKVGRPRHLSDVPEDDWVCPVWMEDVTDGVQCFGGVSPVDSLMNAMEWVRSRCRELETARR
;
A
#
# COMPACT_ATOMS: atom_id res chain seq x y z
N MET A 1 -5.13 -1.68 -22.69
CA MET A 1 -4.58 -1.55 -21.33
C MET A 1 -4.46 -2.97 -20.80
N ALA A 2 -3.25 -3.46 -20.51
CA ALA A 2 -3.08 -4.80 -20.00
C ALA A 2 -3.57 -4.85 -18.55
N GLU A 3 -4.46 -5.79 -18.24
CA GLU A 3 -4.87 -6.08 -16.87
C GLU A 3 -3.70 -6.75 -16.17
N LEU A 4 -3.16 -6.09 -15.14
CA LEU A 4 -2.11 -6.67 -14.30
C LEU A 4 -2.69 -7.88 -13.57
N THR A 5 -1.95 -9.00 -13.56
CA THR A 5 -2.33 -10.15 -12.75
C THR A 5 -2.39 -9.71 -11.28
N PRO A 6 -3.54 -9.83 -10.59
CA PRO A 6 -3.63 -9.42 -9.20
C PRO A 6 -2.67 -10.26 -8.35
N MET A 7 -1.80 -9.59 -7.59
CA MET A 7 -0.94 -10.26 -6.62
C MET A 7 -1.79 -10.83 -5.48
N ALA A 8 -1.66 -12.13 -5.23
CA ALA A 8 -2.44 -12.84 -4.20
C ALA A 8 -2.01 -12.47 -2.76
N ASP A 9 -0.74 -12.10 -2.55
CA ASP A 9 -0.22 -11.54 -1.29
C ASP A 9 0.96 -10.62 -1.61
N VAL A 10 1.40 -9.84 -0.61
CA VAL A 10 2.61 -9.04 -0.67
C VAL A 10 3.81 -9.98 -0.49
N ASP A 11 4.39 -10.45 -1.58
CA ASP A 11 5.66 -11.20 -1.54
C ASP A 11 6.82 -10.29 -1.09
N GLU A 12 7.84 -10.87 -0.47
CA GLU A 12 9.04 -10.15 0.01
C GLU A 12 8.71 -8.91 0.86
N VAL A 13 7.94 -9.10 1.93
CA VAL A 13 7.55 -8.04 2.86
C VAL A 13 8.77 -7.35 3.47
N ILE A 14 8.85 -6.02 3.31
CA ILE A 14 9.87 -5.17 3.94
C ILE A 14 9.34 -4.46 5.19
N ALA A 15 8.02 -4.35 5.33
CA ALA A 15 7.36 -3.87 6.54
C ALA A 15 6.01 -4.57 6.74
N ASP A 16 5.77 -5.12 7.94
CA ASP A 16 4.49 -5.67 8.38
C ASP A 16 4.21 -5.09 9.76
N GLY A 17 3.12 -4.34 9.90
CA GLY A 17 2.82 -3.68 11.16
C GLY A 17 1.40 -3.19 11.29
N GLU A 18 1.01 -2.91 12.52
CA GLU A 18 -0.28 -2.31 12.85
C GLU A 18 -0.15 -0.79 12.94
N VAL A 19 -0.96 -0.08 12.18
CA VAL A 19 -1.15 1.36 12.35
C VAL A 19 -2.33 1.58 13.28
N ARG A 20 -2.10 2.34 14.35
CA ARG A 20 -3.18 2.73 15.28
C ARG A 20 -3.84 4.00 14.76
N LEU A 21 -5.09 3.87 14.33
CA LEU A 21 -5.93 5.00 13.96
C LEU A 21 -6.51 5.63 15.23
N ARG A 22 -6.56 6.97 15.26
CA ARG A 22 -7.21 7.73 16.32
C ARG A 22 -8.39 8.52 15.77
N PRO A 23 -9.50 7.85 15.42
CA PRO A 23 -10.69 8.54 14.94
C PRO A 23 -11.28 9.43 16.05
N ALA A 24 -11.98 10.48 15.64
CA ALA A 24 -12.62 11.43 16.57
C ALA A 24 -13.68 10.78 17.47
N SER A 25 -14.22 9.63 17.07
CA SER A 25 -15.14 8.80 17.86
C SER A 25 -14.53 8.22 19.15
N GLY A 26 -13.21 8.32 19.34
CA GLY A 26 -12.50 7.93 20.55
C GLY A 26 -12.18 6.44 20.66
N VAL A 27 -12.71 5.60 19.76
CA VAL A 27 -12.36 4.17 19.70
C VAL A 27 -11.10 4.00 18.85
N SER A 28 -9.98 3.68 19.49
CA SER A 28 -8.74 3.40 18.75
C SER A 28 -8.86 2.07 18.02
N GLU A 29 -8.69 2.11 16.70
CA GLU A 29 -8.69 0.94 15.85
C GLU A 29 -7.27 0.66 15.37
N ARG A 30 -6.98 -0.60 15.11
CA ARG A 30 -5.71 -1.02 14.52
C ARG A 30 -5.99 -1.55 13.14
N VAL A 31 -5.21 -1.10 12.17
CA VAL A 31 -5.26 -1.60 10.80
C VAL A 31 -3.90 -2.18 10.48
N ARG A 32 -3.86 -3.45 10.06
CA ARG A 32 -2.63 -4.07 9.61
C ARG A 32 -2.26 -3.56 8.21
N VAL A 33 -0.98 -3.24 8.03
CA VAL A 33 -0.40 -2.80 6.77
C VAL A 33 0.80 -3.68 6.46
N LYS A 34 0.84 -4.22 5.24
CA LYS A 34 2.02 -4.87 4.66
C LYS A 34 2.55 -4.03 3.51
N VAL A 35 3.86 -3.83 3.47
CA VAL A 35 4.58 -3.18 2.36
C VAL A 35 5.65 -4.16 1.87
N GLY A 36 5.63 -4.45 0.58
CA GLY A 36 6.57 -5.37 -0.03
C GLY A 36 7.73 -4.65 -0.72
N ARG A 37 8.73 -5.44 -1.06
CA ARG A 37 9.93 -4.95 -1.73
C ARG A 37 9.58 -4.37 -3.10
N PRO A 38 10.08 -3.17 -3.44
CA PRO A 38 9.97 -2.65 -4.79
C PRO A 38 10.58 -3.62 -5.81
N ARG A 39 9.88 -3.85 -6.92
CA ARG A 39 10.28 -4.77 -7.98
C ARG A 39 9.79 -4.33 -9.35
N HIS A 40 10.40 -4.86 -10.40
CA HIS A 40 9.83 -4.76 -11.73
C HIS A 40 8.67 -5.74 -11.86
N LEU A 41 7.58 -5.31 -12.49
CA LEU A 41 6.55 -6.21 -12.99
C LEU A 41 6.94 -6.62 -14.40
N SER A 42 7.03 -7.93 -14.64
CA SER A 42 7.34 -8.50 -15.96
C SER A 42 6.33 -8.11 -17.06
N ASP A 43 5.16 -7.59 -16.67
CA ASP A 43 4.05 -7.22 -17.57
C ASP A 43 3.91 -5.70 -17.78
N VAL A 44 4.79 -4.88 -17.19
CA VAL A 44 4.80 -3.41 -17.34
C VAL A 44 6.02 -3.03 -18.21
N PRO A 45 5.94 -2.01 -19.10
CA PRO A 45 7.09 -1.54 -19.88
C PRO A 45 8.35 -1.38 -19.02
N GLU A 46 9.49 -1.75 -19.60
CA GLU A 46 10.76 -2.18 -18.97
C GLU A 46 11.44 -1.23 -17.96
N ASP A 47 10.84 -0.10 -17.59
CA ASP A 47 11.46 0.92 -16.72
C ASP A 47 10.66 1.25 -15.46
N ASP A 48 9.44 0.72 -15.29
CA ASP A 48 8.61 1.06 -14.13
C ASP A 48 8.86 0.10 -12.95
N TRP A 49 9.28 0.69 -11.83
CA TRP A 49 9.32 0.02 -10.53
C TRP A 49 7.95 0.08 -9.90
N VAL A 50 7.54 -1.00 -9.23
CA VAL A 50 6.35 -1.00 -8.40
C VAL A 50 6.64 -1.41 -6.98
N CYS A 51 5.93 -0.81 -6.02
CA CYS A 51 5.92 -1.21 -4.63
C CYS A 51 4.53 -1.75 -4.26
N PRO A 52 4.43 -3.04 -3.88
CA PRO A 52 3.16 -3.65 -3.48
C PRO A 52 2.81 -3.30 -2.03
N VAL A 53 1.53 -2.99 -1.79
CA VAL A 53 0.99 -2.66 -0.48
C VAL A 53 -0.35 -3.38 -0.29
N TRP A 54 -0.57 -3.89 0.91
CA TRP A 54 -1.87 -4.37 1.35
C TRP A 54 -2.24 -3.70 2.67
N MET A 55 -3.49 -3.29 2.79
CA MET A 55 -4.03 -2.67 4.00
C MET A 55 -5.36 -3.32 4.34
N GLU A 56 -5.42 -3.91 5.52
CA GLU A 56 -6.57 -4.66 6.04
C GLU A 56 -7.86 -3.85 5.95
N ASP A 57 -8.90 -4.45 5.37
CA ASP A 57 -10.23 -3.84 5.16
C ASP A 57 -10.25 -2.49 4.42
N VAL A 58 -9.14 -2.12 3.76
CA VAL A 58 -9.00 -0.88 2.99
C VAL A 58 -8.72 -1.18 1.53
N THR A 59 -7.86 -2.16 1.24
CA THR A 59 -7.56 -2.57 -0.13
C THR A 59 -8.31 -3.84 -0.51
N ASP A 60 -8.87 -3.86 -1.72
CA ASP A 60 -9.33 -5.10 -2.34
C ASP A 60 -8.13 -5.81 -2.97
N GLY A 61 -7.46 -6.66 -2.17
CA GLY A 61 -6.20 -7.30 -2.53
C GLY A 61 -4.98 -6.38 -2.42
N VAL A 62 -3.88 -6.76 -3.09
CA VAL A 62 -2.63 -6.01 -3.10
C VAL A 62 -2.67 -4.90 -4.14
N GLN A 63 -2.34 -3.68 -3.74
CA GLN A 63 -2.22 -2.52 -4.61
C GLN A 63 -0.75 -2.28 -4.96
N CYS A 64 -0.46 -1.97 -6.23
CA CYS A 64 0.90 -1.68 -6.68
C CYS A 64 1.06 -0.20 -7.01
N PHE A 65 2.08 0.43 -6.44
CA PHE A 65 2.38 1.84 -6.64
C PHE A 65 3.63 2.00 -7.50
N GLY A 66 3.46 2.63 -8.67
CA GLY A 66 4.53 2.86 -9.63
C GLY A 66 5.50 3.97 -9.23
N GLY A 67 6.71 3.93 -9.79
CA GLY A 67 7.71 4.98 -9.70
C GLY A 67 8.89 4.72 -10.64
N VAL A 68 9.68 5.75 -10.90
CA VAL A 68 10.83 5.67 -11.84
C VAL A 68 12.04 4.95 -11.26
N SER A 69 11.97 4.56 -9.98
CA SER A 69 13.02 3.87 -9.25
C SER A 69 12.45 3.06 -8.08
N PRO A 70 13.22 2.16 -7.45
CA PRO A 70 12.75 1.41 -6.29
C PRO A 70 12.38 2.33 -5.12
N VAL A 71 13.14 3.41 -4.94
CA VAL A 71 12.90 4.37 -3.85
C VAL A 71 11.65 5.21 -4.15
N ASP A 72 11.49 5.65 -5.39
CA ASP A 72 10.34 6.46 -5.80
C ASP A 72 9.01 5.69 -5.65
N SER A 73 8.95 4.45 -6.14
CA SER A 73 7.77 3.59 -5.98
C SER A 73 7.45 3.32 -4.51
N LEU A 74 8.46 3.11 -3.65
CA LEU A 74 8.27 3.00 -2.21
C LEU A 74 7.72 4.29 -1.59
N MET A 75 8.26 5.45 -1.96
CA MET A 75 7.79 6.73 -1.44
C MET A 75 6.32 7.00 -1.84
N ASN A 76 5.94 6.65 -3.07
CA ASN A 76 4.56 6.76 -3.54
C ASN A 76 3.63 5.81 -2.76
N ALA A 77 4.05 4.57 -2.53
CA ALA A 77 3.32 3.62 -1.67
C ALA A 77 3.13 4.17 -0.24
N MET A 78 4.18 4.70 0.37
CA MET A 78 4.14 5.21 1.75
C MET A 78 3.29 6.46 1.88
N GLU A 79 3.33 7.38 0.91
CA GLU A 79 2.44 8.56 0.91
C GLU A 79 0.98 8.14 0.74
N TRP A 80 0.68 7.13 -0.07
CA TRP A 80 -0.66 6.57 -0.17
C TRP A 80 -1.14 5.99 1.16
N VAL A 81 -0.33 5.15 1.83
CA VAL A 81 -0.66 4.59 3.16
C VAL A 81 -0.96 5.71 4.16
N ARG A 82 -0.11 6.74 4.18
CA ARG A 82 -0.29 7.91 5.05
C ARG A 82 -1.58 8.67 4.75
N SER A 83 -1.91 8.87 3.47
CA SER A 83 -3.16 9.52 3.06
C SER A 83 -4.38 8.72 3.52
N ARG A 84 -4.38 7.40 3.29
CA ARG A 84 -5.48 6.52 3.73
C ARG A 84 -5.67 6.54 5.24
N CYS A 85 -4.59 6.53 6.03
CA CYS A 85 -4.69 6.63 7.48
C CYS A 85 -5.40 7.91 7.91
N ARG A 86 -5.05 9.06 7.32
CA ARG A 86 -5.69 10.36 7.60
C ARG A 86 -7.15 10.41 7.18
N GLU A 87 -7.47 9.84 6.02
CA GLU A 87 -8.84 9.73 5.53
C GLU A 87 -9.68 8.90 6.52
N LEU A 88 -9.19 7.76 6.98
CA LEU A 88 -9.89 6.90 7.95
C LEU A 88 -10.08 7.59 9.31
N GLU A 89 -9.09 8.35 9.78
CA GLU A 89 -9.22 9.17 10.98
C GLU A 89 -10.29 10.26 10.85
N THR A 90 -10.52 10.77 9.64
CA THR A 90 -11.43 11.88 9.36
C THR A 90 -12.83 11.43 8.96
N ALA A 91 -12.97 10.32 8.23
CA ALA A 91 -14.23 9.84 7.67
C ALA A 91 -15.12 9.14 8.70
N ARG A 92 -14.54 8.58 9.77
CA ARG A 92 -15.29 7.92 10.86
C ARG A 92 -15.76 8.91 11.94
N ARG A 93 -16.21 10.09 11.49
CA ARG A 93 -16.80 11.17 12.30
C ARG A 93 -18.28 10.95 12.57
#